data_AF-A0A1V5CA52-F1
#
_entry.id   AF-A0A1V5CA52-F1
#
_cell.length_a   1.000
_cell.length_b   1.000
_cell.length_c   1.000
_cell.angle_alpha   90.00
_cell.angle_beta   90.00
_cell.angle_gamma   90.00
#
_symmetry.space_group_name_H-M   'P 1'
#
loop_
_entity.id
_entity.type
_entity.pdbx_description
1 polymer ?
#
loop_
_entity_poly.entity_id
_entity_poly.type
_entity_poly.pdbx_seq_one_letter_code
_entity_poly.pdbx_strand_id
1 'polypeptide(L)' 'MCNPGIRILLFVAGCALLWFGFSGLSSGQVYVKGGRFIYRDESPINYWLNVGIYLIAGTSGVGCSLFV' A
#
# COMPACT_ATOMS: atom_id res chain seq x y z
N MET A 1 -2.39 -20.42 -15.76
CA MET A 1 -1.62 -20.83 -14.57
C MET A 1 -0.60 -19.76 -14.31
N CYS A 2 -0.81 -18.93 -13.28
CA CYS A 2 0.17 -17.92 -12.92
C CYS A 2 1.40 -18.62 -12.30
N ASN A 3 2.59 -18.25 -12.76
CA ASN A 3 3.84 -18.85 -12.27
C ASN A 3 3.91 -18.69 -10.75
N PRO A 4 4.19 -19.73 -9.95
CA PRO A 4 4.27 -19.64 -8.49
C PRO A 4 5.18 -18.50 -7.99
N GLY A 5 6.26 -18.19 -8.73
CA GLY A 5 7.11 -17.04 -8.43
C GLY A 5 6.40 -15.69 -8.50
N ILE A 6 5.48 -15.51 -9.47
CA ILE A 6 4.69 -14.28 -9.62
C ILE A 6 3.66 -14.18 -8.47
N ARG A 7 3.07 -15.31 -8.04
CA ARG A 7 2.12 -15.32 -6.91
C ARG A 7 2.79 -14.85 -5.62
N ILE A 8 3.99 -15.35 -5.33
CA ILE A 8 4.77 -14.94 -4.15
C ILE A 8 5.13 -13.45 -4.25
N LEU A 9 5.56 -12.99 -5.43
CA LEU A 9 5.92 -11.58 -5.62
C LEU A 9 4.71 -10.64 -5.43
N LEU A 10 3.54 -11.01 -5.93
CA LEU A 10 2.29 -10.26 -5.73
C LEU A 10 1.86 -10.26 -4.26
N PHE A 11 2.01 -11.38 -3.57
CA PHE A 11 1.71 -11.48 -2.14
C PHE A 11 2.61 -10.56 -1.32
N VAL A 12 3.93 -10.64 -1.54
CA VAL A 12 4.91 -9.79 -0.84
C VAL A 12 4.69 -8.31 -1.14
N ALA A 13 4.45 -7.95 -2.41
CA ALA A 13 4.14 -6.58 -2.80
C ALA A 13 2.84 -6.09 -2.16
N GLY A 14 1.80 -6.93 -2.11
CA GLY A 14 0.53 -6.61 -1.47
C GLY A 14 0.69 -6.37 0.04
N CYS A 15 1.41 -7.25 0.74
CA CYS A 15 1.74 -7.07 2.16
C CYS A 15 2.54 -5.78 2.41
N ALA A 16 3.53 -5.48 1.56
CA ALA A 16 4.30 -4.25 1.68
C ALA A 16 3.43 -3.00 1.53
N LEU A 17 2.53 -2.98 0.53
CA LEU A 17 1.59 -1.85 0.32
C LEU A 17 0.62 -1.70 1.50
N LEU A 18 0.07 -2.79 2.02
CA LEU A 18 -0.77 -2.77 3.23
C LEU A 18 -0.01 -2.22 4.44
N TRP A 19 1.25 -2.62 4.59
CA TRP A 19 2.12 -2.12 5.65
C TRP A 19 2.34 -0.61 5.53
N PHE A 20 2.57 -0.08 4.33
CA PHE A 20 2.68 1.37 4.11
C PHE A 20 1.38 2.11 4.44
N GLY A 21 0.22 1.59 4.04
CA GLY A 21 -1.08 2.16 4.40
C GLY A 21 -1.32 2.17 5.92
N PHE A 22 -1.02 1.06 6.60
CA PHE A 22 -1.16 0.93 8.05
C PHE A 22 -0.18 1.81 8.83
N SER A 23 1.10 1.84 8.40
CA SER A 23 2.11 2.74 8.98
C SER A 23 1.71 4.21 8.81
N GLY A 24 1.07 4.54 7.68
CA GLY A 24 0.45 5.84 7.44
C GLY A 24 -0.56 6.18 8.53
N LEU A 25 -1.55 5.30 8.73
CA LEU A 25 -2.59 5.42 9.75
C LEU A 25 -2.03 5.57 11.17
N SER A 26 -1.01 4.78 11.52
CA SER A 26 -0.44 4.77 12.87
C SER A 26 0.44 5.99 13.17
N SER A 27 1.18 6.49 12.16
CA SER A 27 2.18 7.55 12.36
C SER A 27 1.65 8.93 11.99
N GLY A 28 0.49 9.02 11.31
CA GLY A 28 -0.05 10.28 10.79
C GLY A 28 0.78 10.87 9.64
N GLN A 29 1.69 10.09 9.05
CA GLN A 29 2.55 10.50 7.95
C GLN A 29 2.66 9.41 6.88
N VAL A 30 2.63 9.78 5.60
CA VAL A 30 2.79 8.85 4.47
C VAL A 30 4.00 9.23 3.64
N TYR A 31 4.78 8.23 3.24
CA TYR A 31 5.83 8.41 2.24
C TYR A 31 5.21 8.52 0.86
N VAL A 32 5.52 9.60 0.14
CA VAL A 32 5.12 9.77 -1.26
C VAL A 32 6.31 9.83 -2.20
N LYS A 33 6.02 9.54 -3.46
CA LYS A 33 6.98 9.58 -4.56
C LYS A 33 7.66 10.95 -4.59
N GLY A 34 8.99 10.95 -4.53
CA GLY A 34 9.82 12.17 -4.43
C GLY A 34 10.50 12.37 -3.07
N GLY A 35 10.45 11.39 -2.17
CA GLY A 35 11.18 11.41 -0.89
C GLY A 35 10.60 12.38 0.13
N ARG A 36 9.39 12.89 -0.11
CA ARG A 36 8.69 13.78 0.82
C ARG A 36 7.76 12.98 1.71
N PHE A 37 7.72 13.38 2.97
CA PHE A 37 6.68 12.97 3.91
C PHE A 37 5.50 13.88 3.73
N ILE A 38 4.31 13.29 3.64
CA ILE A 38 3.06 14.02 3.78
C ILE A 38 2.52 13.75 5.17
N TYR A 39 2.52 14.79 5.99
CA TYR A 39 1.84 14.77 7.27
C TYR A 39 0.34 14.98 7.06
N ARG A 40 -0.46 14.29 7.87
CA ARG A 40 -1.92 14.41 7.88
C ARG A 40 -2.37 15.85 8.09
N ASP A 41 -1.64 16.61 8.92
CA ASP A 41 -2.01 17.98 9.28
C ASP A 41 -1.68 19.01 8.18
N GLU A 42 -0.64 18.75 7.37
CA GLU A 42 -0.24 19.64 6.27
C GLU A 42 -1.11 19.46 5.04
N SER A 43 -1.44 18.22 4.68
CA SER A 43 -2.28 17.94 3.51
C SER A 43 -3.16 16.70 3.73
N PRO A 44 -4.28 16.82 4.48
CA PRO A 44 -5.11 15.70 4.88
C PRO A 44 -5.70 14.96 3.69
N ILE A 45 -6.09 15.67 2.63
CA ILE A 45 -6.64 15.08 1.41
C ILE A 45 -5.61 14.16 0.73
N ASN A 46 -4.38 14.65 0.53
CA ASN A 46 -3.32 13.85 -0.08
C ASN A 46 -2.89 12.69 0.81
N TYR A 47 -2.85 12.89 2.12
CA TYR A 47 -2.59 11.83 3.09
C TYR A 47 -3.60 10.68 2.92
N TRP A 48 -4.90 10.98 2.97
CA TRP A 48 -5.95 9.96 2.87
C TRP A 48 -6.02 9.30 1.48
N LEU A 49 -5.75 10.05 0.41
CA LEU A 49 -5.64 9.49 -0.94
C LEU A 49 -4.53 8.44 -1.03
N ASN A 50 -3.34 8.73 -0.52
CA ASN A 50 -2.23 7.79 -0.56
C ASN A 50 -2.48 6.57 0.33
N VAL A 51 -2.96 6.77 1.56
CA VAL A 51 -3.34 5.67 2.45
C VAL A 51 -4.40 4.77 1.80
N GLY A 52 -5.42 5.37 1.17
CA GLY A 52 -6.46 4.64 0.45
C GLY A 52 -5.90 3.82 -0.72
N ILE A 53 -5.02 4.40 -1.53
CA ILE A 53 -4.37 3.70 -2.64
C ILE A 53 -3.54 2.52 -2.14
N TYR A 54 -2.76 2.71 -1.07
CA TYR A 54 -1.94 1.63 -0.50
C TYR A 54 -2.79 0.47 0.03
N LEU A 55 -3.91 0.77 0.68
CA LEU A 55 -4.83 -0.25 1.18
C LEU A 55 -5.55 -1.00 0.05
N ILE A 56 -6.05 -0.29 -0.96
CA ILE A 56 -6.77 -0.89 -2.10
C ILE A 56 -5.81 -1.72 -2.96
N ALA A 57 -4.63 -1.19 -3.28
CA ALA A 57 -3.63 -1.91 -4.07
C ALA A 57 -3.09 -3.12 -3.30
N GLY A 58 -2.87 -2.97 -1.99
CA GLY A 58 -2.43 -4.05 -1.11
C GLY A 58 -3.43 -5.21 -1.02
N THR A 59 -4.70 -4.89 -0.72
CA THR A 59 -5.79 -5.90 -0.66
C THR A 59 -6.02 -6.56 -2.03
N SER A 60 -5.96 -5.80 -3.12
CA SER A 60 -6.09 -6.34 -4.47
C SER A 60 -4.93 -7.26 -4.85
N GLY A 61 -3.69 -6.90 -4.48
CA GLY A 61 -2.50 -7.72 -4.72
C GLY A 61 -2.54 -9.05 -3.96
N VAL A 62 -2.92 -9.00 -2.68
CA VAL A 62 -3.09 -10.21 -1.86
C VAL A 62 -4.25 -11.05 -2.38
N GLY A 63 -5.40 -10.45 -2.70
CA GLY A 63 -6.53 -11.15 -3.31
C GLY A 63 -6.16 -11.87 -4.60
N CYS A 64 -5.53 -11.16 -5.55
CA CYS A 64 -5.04 -11.78 -6.78
C CYS A 64 -4.09 -12.94 -6.50
N SER A 65 -3.18 -12.84 -5.54
CA SER A 65 -2.25 -13.93 -5.22
C SER A 65 -2.93 -15.20 -4.70
N LEU A 66 -4.09 -15.06 -4.05
CA LEU A 66 -4.86 -16.17 -3.48
C LEU A 66 -5.79 -16.83 -4.51
N PHE A 67 -6.39 -16.05 -5.41
CA PHE A 67 -7.43 -16.51 -6.34
C PHE A 67 -6.94 -16.86 -7.76
N VAL A 68 -5.75 -16.40 -8.20
CA VAL A 68 -5.19 -16.61 -9.55
C VAL A 68 -4.15 -17.71 -9.60
#